data_AF-A0A2R6D1U3-F1
#
_entry.id   AF-A0A2R6D1U3-F1
#
_cell.length_a   1.000
_cell.length_b   1.000
_cell.length_c   1.000
_cell.angle_alpha   90.00
_cell.angle_beta   90.00
_cell.angle_gamma   90.00
#
_symmetry.space_group_name_H-M   'P 1'
#
loop_
_entity.id
_entity.type
_entity.pdbx_description
1 polymer ?
#
loop_
_entity_poly.entity_id
_entity_poly.type
_entity_poly.pdbx_seq_one_letter_code
_entity_poly.pdbx_strand_id
1 'polypeptide(L)'
;PIGAFVEPDADNQREADRGAQTRMFAAGITNNFAITAIALLLLVGPIAASVAVVPGAPVGDTLPGSGAEAAGLGHGDVITAINGQPVDNESHLEDVVDEVDDATVEVSLRDGDPVTVERRLLVFGAVPGVADDVVGQDPLTRITAVDGTAVNTEAAFDAAVADDSTATLETDRGNVTIPVGAFVAQVNENGPLADAGAPTDGTAVVITKVGDQRVTNASTLRPALSMHEPGDTVTVETYVRGHQSVLDVRLGEDDDGRPILGVGVQDGYSGLILDDFGVDTYPANQFLGMLTGGAIPDDAGVATGVLFYLVQLLVLPFAALVGPDLNYNFAGFTADVTGFFVVEGPLAFMGGALLLGANLLFWTAWINFNLALFNCIPAFPLDGGHIMRTSVESVASRLSLPYGRQVVTAITLSITVAMIGALLVMIFGPMLLA
;
A
#
# COMPACT_ATOMS: atom_id res chain seq x y z
N PRO A 1 -7.51 -2.20 -30.24
CA PRO A 1 -6.17 -1.73 -30.67
C PRO A 1 -6.08 -1.61 -32.20
N ILE A 2 -6.22 -0.39 -32.75
CA ILE A 2 -6.19 -0.14 -34.21
C ILE A 2 -4.75 0.14 -34.71
N GLY A 3 -3.71 -0.03 -33.87
CA GLY A 3 -2.32 0.30 -34.20
C GLY A 3 -1.29 -0.81 -34.00
N ALA A 4 -1.68 -2.06 -33.76
CA ALA A 4 -0.72 -3.14 -33.57
C ALA A 4 -0.59 -3.95 -34.86
N PHE A 5 0.55 -3.79 -35.54
CA PHE A 5 0.98 -4.55 -36.72
C PHE A 5 0.22 -4.31 -38.02
N VAL A 6 0.43 -3.14 -38.62
CA VAL A 6 0.50 -3.07 -40.09
C VAL A 6 1.97 -3.27 -40.45
N GLU A 7 2.37 -4.49 -40.78
CA GLU A 7 3.66 -4.73 -41.41
C GLU A 7 3.65 -4.02 -42.77
N PRO A 8 4.52 -3.02 -43.01
CA PRO A 8 4.63 -2.42 -44.33
C PRO A 8 5.07 -3.50 -45.31
N ASP A 9 4.42 -3.57 -46.49
CA ASP A 9 4.79 -4.50 -47.56
C ASP A 9 6.31 -4.59 -47.73
N ALA A 10 6.85 -5.81 -47.68
CA ALA A 10 8.29 -6.07 -47.70
C ALA A 10 9.01 -5.48 -48.92
N ASP A 11 8.27 -5.18 -49.99
CA ASP A 11 8.77 -4.56 -51.20
C ASP A 11 8.87 -3.02 -51.07
N ASN A 12 7.91 -2.37 -50.39
CA ASN A 12 7.98 -0.95 -50.04
C ASN A 12 9.09 -0.66 -49.00
N GLN A 13 9.40 -1.63 -48.12
CA GLN A 13 10.51 -1.51 -47.18
C GLN A 13 11.87 -1.48 -47.89
N ARG A 14 12.06 -2.27 -48.96
CA ARG A 14 13.34 -2.35 -49.69
C ARG A 14 13.60 -1.13 -50.57
N GLU A 15 12.55 -0.44 -51.01
CA GLU A 15 12.63 0.76 -51.86
C GLU A 15 12.76 2.07 -51.08
N ALA A 16 12.36 2.10 -49.80
CA ALA A 16 12.44 3.29 -48.96
C ALA A 16 13.88 3.63 -48.55
N ASP A 17 14.26 4.89 -48.71
CA ASP A 17 15.56 5.41 -48.30
C ASP A 17 15.76 5.26 -46.77
N ARG A 18 16.99 5.03 -46.30
CA ARG A 18 17.26 4.58 -44.92
C ARG A 18 16.68 5.51 -43.85
N GLY A 19 16.65 6.81 -44.12
CA GLY A 19 16.03 7.80 -43.22
C GLY A 19 14.50 7.73 -43.17
N ALA A 20 13.84 7.22 -44.22
CA ALA A 20 12.40 7.00 -44.22
C ALA A 20 12.00 5.81 -43.35
N GLN A 21 12.79 4.73 -43.33
CA GLN A 21 12.57 3.58 -42.44
C GLN A 21 12.72 3.98 -40.96
N THR A 22 13.78 4.71 -40.59
CA THR A 22 13.96 5.19 -39.21
C THR A 22 12.81 6.12 -38.77
N ARG A 23 12.34 7.01 -39.66
CA ARG A 23 11.18 7.87 -39.35
C ARG A 23 9.88 7.09 -39.19
N MET A 24 9.68 6.03 -39.96
CA MET A 24 8.50 5.17 -39.86
C MET A 24 8.45 4.44 -38.50
N PHE A 25 9.56 3.82 -38.08
CA PHE A 25 9.65 3.18 -36.76
C PHE A 25 9.54 4.20 -35.61
N ALA A 26 10.20 5.35 -35.75
CA ALA A 26 10.07 6.44 -34.78
C ALA A 26 8.63 6.98 -34.72
N ALA A 27 7.89 7.00 -35.84
CA ALA A 27 6.50 7.44 -35.89
C ALA A 27 5.56 6.48 -35.16
N GLY A 28 5.81 5.17 -35.19
CA GLY A 28 5.07 4.19 -34.39
C GLY A 28 5.20 4.45 -32.88
N ILE A 29 6.45 4.58 -32.41
CA ILE A 29 6.76 4.94 -31.01
C ILE A 29 6.13 6.30 -30.64
N THR A 30 6.31 7.32 -31.48
CA THR A 30 5.80 8.67 -31.23
C THR A 30 4.28 8.71 -31.16
N ASN A 31 3.59 7.93 -32.01
CA ASN A 31 2.13 7.85 -31.99
C ASN A 31 1.60 7.26 -30.68
N ASN A 32 2.24 6.21 -30.16
CA ASN A 32 1.87 5.63 -28.88
C ASN A 32 2.07 6.63 -27.73
N PHE A 33 3.18 7.37 -27.70
CA PHE A 33 3.37 8.45 -26.73
C PHE A 33 2.37 9.59 -26.89
N ALA A 34 2.01 9.97 -28.13
CA ALA A 34 1.03 11.02 -28.39
C ALA A 34 -0.37 10.60 -27.90
N ILE A 35 -0.80 9.38 -28.18
CA ILE A 35 -2.06 8.83 -27.67
C ILE A 35 -2.05 8.78 -26.15
N THR A 36 -0.95 8.33 -25.55
CA THR A 36 -0.76 8.34 -24.10
C THR A 36 -0.92 9.74 -23.53
N ALA A 37 -0.20 10.73 -24.08
CA ALA A 37 -0.26 12.11 -23.61
C ALA A 37 -1.68 12.70 -23.71
N ILE A 38 -2.38 12.47 -24.83
CA ILE A 38 -3.77 12.93 -24.99
C ILE A 38 -4.68 12.26 -23.97
N ALA A 39 -4.56 10.94 -23.79
CA ALA A 39 -5.39 10.19 -22.85
C ALA A 39 -5.17 10.67 -21.41
N LEU A 40 -3.91 10.91 -21.01
CA LEU A 40 -3.57 11.44 -19.70
C LEU A 40 -4.03 12.89 -19.50
N LEU A 41 -3.92 13.75 -20.51
CA LEU A 41 -4.43 15.12 -20.43
C LEU A 41 -5.95 15.16 -20.23
N LEU A 42 -6.68 14.23 -20.84
CA LEU A 42 -8.13 14.11 -20.63
C LEU A 42 -8.47 13.51 -19.26
N LEU A 43 -7.66 12.56 -18.79
CA LEU A 43 -7.84 11.91 -17.49
C LEU A 43 -7.56 12.88 -16.32
N VAL A 44 -6.41 13.56 -16.35
CA VAL A 44 -5.96 14.51 -15.30
C VAL A 44 -6.66 15.87 -15.38
N GLY A 45 -7.15 16.25 -16.57
CA GLY A 45 -7.85 17.52 -16.73
C GLY A 45 -9.36 17.38 -16.43
N PRO A 46 -10.19 17.26 -17.47
CA PRO A 46 -11.65 17.32 -17.32
C PRO A 46 -12.24 16.19 -16.46
N ILE A 47 -11.66 14.99 -16.50
CA ILE A 47 -12.19 13.84 -15.72
C ILE A 47 -11.86 14.00 -14.24
N ALA A 48 -10.60 14.26 -13.89
CA ALA A 48 -10.20 14.51 -12.51
C ALA A 48 -11.04 15.62 -11.86
N ALA A 49 -11.32 16.70 -12.60
CA ALA A 49 -12.14 17.82 -12.12
C ALA A 49 -13.65 17.49 -11.99
N SER A 50 -14.07 16.29 -12.38
CA SER A 50 -15.48 15.89 -12.41
C SER A 50 -15.75 14.55 -11.71
N VAL A 51 -14.77 13.97 -11.03
CA VAL A 51 -14.89 12.71 -10.31
C VAL A 51 -14.40 12.92 -8.88
N ALA A 52 -15.21 12.52 -7.91
CA ALA A 52 -14.88 12.52 -6.49
C ALA A 52 -15.21 11.16 -5.88
N VAL A 53 -14.66 10.89 -4.70
CA VAL A 53 -15.06 9.72 -3.89
C VAL A 53 -16.38 10.03 -3.21
N VAL A 54 -17.25 9.02 -3.09
CA VAL A 54 -18.52 9.16 -2.35
C VAL A 54 -18.23 9.42 -0.86
N PRO A 55 -19.04 10.27 -0.18
CA PRO A 55 -18.96 10.36 1.27
C PRO A 55 -19.26 9.00 1.90
N GLY A 56 -18.43 8.59 2.86
CA GLY A 56 -18.48 7.28 3.50
C GLY A 56 -17.19 6.50 3.32
N ALA A 57 -17.12 5.33 3.96
CA ALA A 57 -16.01 4.40 3.85
C ALA A 57 -16.35 3.28 2.85
N PRO A 58 -15.68 3.25 1.68
CA PRO A 58 -15.77 2.14 0.74
C PRO A 58 -15.31 0.83 1.37
N VAL A 59 -16.13 -0.21 1.27
CA VAL A 59 -15.79 -1.56 1.73
C VAL A 59 -15.06 -2.29 0.61
N GLY A 60 -13.80 -2.61 0.85
CA GLY A 60 -12.97 -3.39 -0.05
C GLY A 60 -13.21 -4.88 0.15
N ASP A 61 -13.12 -5.36 1.38
CA ASP A 61 -13.41 -6.74 1.76
C ASP A 61 -13.83 -6.80 3.23
N THR A 62 -14.22 -7.98 3.68
CA THR A 62 -14.48 -8.26 5.09
C THR A 62 -13.59 -9.37 5.63
N LEU A 63 -13.24 -9.30 6.91
CA LEU A 63 -12.42 -10.31 7.56
C LEU A 63 -13.23 -11.59 7.83
N PRO A 64 -12.71 -12.79 7.49
CA PRO A 64 -13.39 -14.05 7.77
C PRO A 64 -13.65 -14.28 9.26
N GLY A 65 -14.91 -14.57 9.61
CA GLY A 65 -15.38 -14.77 10.98
C GLY A 65 -15.83 -13.51 11.70
N SER A 66 -15.70 -12.34 11.07
CA SER A 66 -16.03 -11.04 11.66
C SER A 66 -17.54 -10.77 11.80
N GLY A 67 -17.85 -9.69 12.50
CA GLY A 67 -19.21 -9.14 12.58
C GLY A 67 -19.69 -8.62 11.23
N ALA A 68 -18.83 -7.89 10.52
CA ALA A 68 -19.13 -7.33 9.20
C ALA A 68 -19.46 -8.41 8.16
N GLU A 69 -18.64 -9.46 8.06
CA GLU A 69 -18.90 -10.60 7.16
C GLU A 69 -20.24 -11.27 7.51
N ALA A 70 -20.49 -11.49 8.80
CA ALA A 70 -21.72 -12.13 9.27
C ALA A 70 -22.98 -11.29 9.00
N ALA A 71 -22.85 -9.97 8.96
CA ALA A 71 -23.91 -9.04 8.59
C ALA A 71 -24.12 -8.93 7.07
N GLY A 72 -23.23 -9.55 6.27
CA GLY A 72 -23.29 -9.54 4.81
C GLY A 72 -22.71 -8.28 4.18
N LEU A 73 -21.91 -7.51 4.91
CA LEU A 73 -21.10 -6.44 4.31
C LEU A 73 -20.07 -7.06 3.37
N GLY A 74 -19.72 -6.37 2.29
CA GLY A 74 -18.71 -6.86 1.37
C GLY A 74 -18.27 -5.86 0.31
N HIS A 75 -17.42 -6.35 -0.59
CA HIS A 75 -16.85 -5.55 -1.67
C HIS A 75 -17.92 -4.78 -2.45
N GLY A 76 -17.77 -3.46 -2.52
CA GLY A 76 -18.69 -2.56 -3.24
C GLY A 76 -19.66 -1.79 -2.35
N ASP A 77 -19.80 -2.18 -1.07
CA ASP A 77 -20.59 -1.42 -0.11
C ASP A 77 -19.90 -0.11 0.27
N VAL A 78 -20.68 0.86 0.75
CA VAL A 78 -20.17 2.14 1.26
C VAL A 78 -20.86 2.43 2.57
N ILE A 79 -20.09 2.45 3.66
CA ILE A 79 -20.59 2.74 5.00
C ILE A 79 -20.70 4.25 5.17
N THR A 80 -21.88 4.73 5.53
CA THR A 80 -22.19 6.17 5.66
C THR A 80 -22.46 6.60 7.09
N ALA A 81 -22.79 5.67 7.98
CA ALA A 81 -22.92 5.94 9.41
C ALA A 81 -22.83 4.66 10.24
N ILE A 82 -22.41 4.80 11.50
CA ILE A 82 -22.47 3.77 12.56
C ILE A 82 -23.32 4.34 13.71
N ASN A 83 -24.38 3.66 14.12
CA ASN A 83 -25.32 4.13 15.15
C ASN A 83 -25.84 5.56 14.93
N GLY A 84 -25.96 5.97 13.66
CA GLY A 84 -26.37 7.32 13.26
C GLY A 84 -25.27 8.39 13.33
N GLN A 85 -24.05 8.07 13.79
CA GLN A 85 -22.87 8.92 13.65
C GLN A 85 -22.36 8.87 12.21
N PRO A 86 -22.27 10.00 11.48
CA PRO A 86 -21.82 10.02 10.09
C PRO A 86 -20.39 9.54 9.94
N VAL A 87 -20.13 8.78 8.88
CA VAL A 87 -18.80 8.38 8.43
C VAL A 87 -18.52 9.10 7.11
N ASP A 88 -17.40 9.82 7.04
CA ASP A 88 -17.08 10.66 5.88
C ASP A 88 -16.12 10.01 4.89
N ASN A 89 -15.24 9.14 5.39
CA ASN A 89 -14.16 8.49 4.63
C ASN A 89 -13.64 7.26 5.40
N GLU A 90 -12.64 6.60 4.82
CA GLU A 90 -11.99 5.40 5.35
C GLU A 90 -11.42 5.61 6.77
N SER A 91 -10.64 6.68 6.98
CA SER A 91 -10.04 6.96 8.31
C SER A 91 -11.08 7.33 9.36
N HIS A 92 -12.14 8.04 8.98
CA HIS A 92 -13.21 8.41 9.91
C HIS A 92 -14.04 7.20 10.37
N LEU A 93 -14.08 6.11 9.60
CA LEU A 93 -14.75 4.88 10.03
C LEU A 93 -14.07 4.29 11.28
N GLU A 94 -12.75 4.21 11.27
CA GLU A 94 -11.95 3.69 12.39
C GLU A 94 -12.19 4.54 13.65
N ASP A 95 -12.10 5.87 13.52
CA ASP A 95 -12.40 6.80 14.62
C ASP A 95 -13.81 6.60 15.20
N VAL A 96 -14.83 6.44 14.35
CA VAL A 96 -16.22 6.25 14.78
C VAL A 96 -16.43 4.89 15.44
N VAL A 97 -15.81 3.83 14.93
CA VAL A 97 -15.88 2.48 15.51
C VAL A 97 -15.21 2.42 16.88
N ASP A 98 -14.11 3.15 17.06
CA ASP A 98 -13.38 3.27 18.33
C ASP A 98 -14.15 4.07 19.39
N GLU A 99 -14.93 5.07 18.98
CA GLU A 99 -15.76 5.87 19.89
C GLU A 99 -17.00 5.13 20.40
N VAL A 100 -17.44 4.06 19.72
CA VAL A 100 -18.64 3.31 20.05
C VAL A 100 -18.27 2.10 20.90
N ASP A 101 -18.74 2.04 22.15
CA ASP A 101 -18.48 0.89 23.04
C ASP A 101 -19.43 -0.30 22.79
N ASP A 102 -20.52 -0.10 22.03
CA ASP A 102 -21.56 -1.08 21.84
C ASP A 102 -21.04 -2.33 21.10
N ALA A 103 -21.31 -3.51 21.65
CA ALA A 103 -21.01 -4.80 21.01
C ALA A 103 -21.89 -5.07 19.78
N THR A 104 -22.92 -4.26 19.55
CA THR A 104 -23.80 -4.37 18.38
C THR A 104 -24.10 -2.98 17.87
N VAL A 105 -23.83 -2.77 16.59
CA VAL A 105 -23.97 -1.46 15.94
C VAL A 105 -24.87 -1.55 14.71
N GLU A 106 -25.67 -0.51 14.47
CA GLU A 106 -26.41 -0.32 13.23
C GLU A 106 -25.52 0.39 12.21
N VAL A 107 -25.30 -0.24 11.07
CA VAL A 107 -24.48 0.28 9.97
C VAL A 107 -25.40 0.77 8.86
N SER A 108 -25.32 2.07 8.56
CA SER A 108 -26.04 2.66 7.44
C SER A 108 -25.21 2.57 6.17
N LEU A 109 -25.77 1.98 5.13
CA LEU A 109 -25.16 1.86 3.81
C LEU A 109 -25.64 2.97 2.88
N ARG A 110 -24.78 3.39 1.96
CA ARG A 110 -25.15 4.34 0.90
C ARG A 110 -26.29 3.81 0.04
N ASP A 111 -26.20 2.53 -0.32
CA ASP A 111 -27.20 1.80 -1.09
C ASP A 111 -27.70 0.61 -0.27
N GLY A 112 -29.01 0.43 -0.21
CA GLY A 112 -29.64 -0.66 0.53
C GLY A 112 -30.20 -0.24 1.89
N ASP A 113 -30.68 -1.24 2.63
CA ASP A 113 -31.20 -1.06 3.98
C ASP A 113 -30.06 -1.11 5.01
N PRO A 114 -30.16 -0.40 6.14
CA PRO A 114 -29.19 -0.53 7.23
C PRO A 114 -29.09 -1.98 7.73
N VAL A 115 -27.88 -2.38 8.11
CA VAL A 115 -27.59 -3.72 8.63
C VAL A 115 -27.14 -3.65 10.08
N THR A 116 -27.38 -4.71 10.85
CA THR A 116 -26.90 -4.82 12.23
C THR A 116 -25.64 -5.67 12.26
N VAL A 117 -24.55 -5.11 12.78
CA VAL A 117 -23.26 -5.79 12.95
C VAL A 117 -23.06 -6.13 14.43
N GLU A 118 -22.90 -7.42 14.72
CA GLU A 118 -22.43 -7.89 16.03
C GLU A 118 -20.90 -7.92 16.02
N ARG A 119 -20.27 -6.98 16.72
CA ARG A 119 -18.80 -6.86 16.78
C ARG A 119 -18.17 -8.07 17.45
N ARG A 120 -16.98 -8.43 16.98
CA ARG A 120 -16.23 -9.61 17.43
C ARG A 120 -14.77 -9.25 17.44
N LEU A 121 -14.15 -9.25 18.61
CA LEU A 121 -12.73 -9.01 18.75
C LEU A 121 -11.92 -10.16 18.15
N LEU A 122 -11.28 -9.90 17.01
CA LEU A 122 -10.47 -10.83 16.25
C LEU A 122 -8.99 -10.48 16.35
N VAL A 123 -8.13 -11.50 16.30
CA VAL A 123 -6.69 -11.31 16.12
C VAL A 123 -6.41 -11.24 14.62
N PHE A 124 -6.32 -10.03 14.10
CA PHE A 124 -6.04 -9.75 12.68
C PHE A 124 -4.58 -10.06 12.32
N GLY A 125 -3.64 -9.75 13.22
CA GLY A 125 -2.22 -9.98 13.02
C GLY A 125 -1.48 -10.24 14.31
N ALA A 126 -0.32 -10.87 14.21
CA ALA A 126 0.58 -11.04 15.34
C ALA A 126 2.03 -11.05 14.89
N VAL A 127 2.92 -10.49 15.72
CA VAL A 127 4.37 -10.68 15.55
C VAL A 127 4.71 -12.15 15.75
N PRO A 128 5.53 -12.78 14.88
CA PRO A 128 5.93 -14.17 15.05
C PRO A 128 6.53 -14.45 16.43
N GLY A 129 6.08 -15.50 17.10
CA GLY A 129 6.48 -15.84 18.47
C GLY A 129 5.56 -15.27 19.54
N VAL A 130 4.59 -14.42 19.18
CA VAL A 130 3.59 -13.88 20.09
C VAL A 130 2.30 -14.67 19.96
N ALA A 131 1.93 -15.39 21.02
CA ALA A 131 0.68 -16.15 21.09
C ALA A 131 0.45 -17.14 19.92
N ASP A 132 1.54 -17.66 19.31
CA ASP A 132 1.52 -18.56 18.15
C ASP A 132 0.56 -19.77 18.31
N ASP A 133 0.35 -20.22 19.55
CA ASP A 133 -0.53 -21.35 19.88
C ASP A 133 -2.02 -21.06 19.63
N VAL A 134 -2.42 -19.78 19.60
CA VAL A 134 -3.81 -19.37 19.43
C VAL A 134 -4.04 -18.46 18.23
N VAL A 135 -3.00 -17.93 17.57
CA VAL A 135 -3.15 -17.11 16.35
C VAL A 135 -3.49 -18.00 15.14
N GLY A 136 -4.52 -17.66 14.39
CA GLY A 136 -4.93 -18.37 13.18
C GLY A 136 -5.43 -17.43 12.09
N GLN A 137 -5.25 -17.84 10.83
CA GLN A 137 -5.38 -16.97 9.66
C GLN A 137 -6.75 -17.03 8.97
N ASP A 138 -7.47 -18.15 9.05
CA ASP A 138 -8.81 -18.28 8.45
C ASP A 138 -9.63 -19.44 9.07
N PRO A 139 -10.78 -19.17 9.73
CA PRO A 139 -11.22 -17.83 10.15
C PRO A 139 -10.23 -17.23 11.16
N LEU A 140 -10.24 -15.92 11.35
CA LEU A 140 -9.39 -15.29 12.36
C LEU A 140 -9.75 -15.77 13.76
N THR A 141 -8.77 -15.76 14.68
CA THR A 141 -9.00 -16.17 16.07
C THR A 141 -9.87 -15.13 16.76
N ARG A 142 -10.93 -15.58 17.44
CA ARG A 142 -11.75 -14.68 18.25
C ARG A 142 -11.31 -14.70 19.70
N ILE A 143 -11.04 -13.52 20.25
CA ILE A 143 -10.94 -13.32 21.70
C ILE A 143 -12.35 -13.17 22.25
N THR A 144 -12.70 -14.03 23.20
CA THR A 144 -14.05 -14.10 23.79
C THR A 144 -14.10 -13.50 25.20
N ALA A 145 -12.99 -13.61 25.93
CA ALA A 145 -12.83 -13.01 27.25
C ALA A 145 -11.36 -12.74 27.56
N VAL A 146 -11.14 -11.84 28.52
CA VAL A 146 -9.84 -11.50 29.12
C VAL A 146 -9.99 -11.66 30.63
N ASP A 147 -9.22 -12.58 31.21
CA ASP A 147 -9.27 -12.91 32.65
C ASP A 147 -10.71 -13.16 33.16
N GLY A 148 -11.51 -13.89 32.37
CA GLY A 148 -12.91 -14.18 32.65
C GLY A 148 -13.91 -13.06 32.34
N THR A 149 -13.45 -11.88 31.92
CA THR A 149 -14.29 -10.75 31.51
C THR A 149 -14.57 -10.84 30.02
N ALA A 150 -15.84 -10.96 29.61
CA ALA A 150 -16.20 -11.05 28.20
C ALA A 150 -15.85 -9.77 27.44
N VAL A 151 -15.24 -9.92 26.27
CA VAL A 151 -14.84 -8.79 25.40
C VAL A 151 -15.32 -9.03 23.96
N ASN A 152 -15.82 -7.99 23.31
CA ASN A 152 -16.22 -8.03 21.90
C ASN A 152 -15.69 -6.85 21.09
N THR A 153 -15.14 -5.84 21.76
CA THR A 153 -14.61 -4.62 21.17
C THR A 153 -13.20 -4.33 21.71
N GLU A 154 -12.42 -3.55 20.99
CA GLU A 154 -11.09 -3.10 21.41
C GLU A 154 -11.17 -2.20 22.65
N ALA A 155 -12.17 -1.34 22.75
CA ALA A 155 -12.42 -0.55 23.95
C ALA A 155 -12.68 -1.44 25.18
N ALA A 156 -13.48 -2.52 25.02
CA ALA A 156 -13.70 -3.49 26.09
C ALA A 156 -12.43 -4.29 26.43
N PHE A 157 -11.59 -4.57 25.43
CA PHE A 157 -10.30 -5.21 25.63
C PHE A 157 -9.34 -4.31 26.41
N ASP A 158 -9.16 -3.05 26.00
CA ASP A 158 -8.30 -2.08 26.69
C ASP A 158 -8.73 -1.89 28.15
N ALA A 159 -10.04 -1.76 28.39
CA ALA A 159 -10.60 -1.69 29.73
C ALA A 159 -10.32 -2.95 30.56
N ALA A 160 -10.39 -4.14 29.96
CA ALA A 160 -10.14 -5.40 30.65
C ALA A 160 -8.67 -5.61 31.02
N VAL A 161 -7.73 -5.00 30.29
CA VAL A 161 -6.28 -5.14 30.51
C VAL A 161 -5.62 -3.93 31.20
N ALA A 162 -6.42 -2.94 31.59
CA ALA A 162 -5.94 -1.66 32.13
C ALA A 162 -5.18 -1.79 33.46
N ASP A 163 -5.56 -2.74 34.31
CA ASP A 163 -5.02 -2.82 35.67
C ASP A 163 -3.79 -3.73 35.79
N ASP A 164 -3.70 -4.78 34.98
CA ASP A 164 -2.70 -5.84 35.12
C ASP A 164 -1.67 -5.84 33.98
N SER A 165 -0.40 -6.13 34.31
CA SER A 165 0.70 -6.20 33.31
C SER A 165 0.72 -7.49 32.48
N THR A 166 -0.14 -8.45 32.84
CA THR A 166 -0.34 -9.73 32.15
C THR A 166 -1.81 -10.03 32.12
N ALA A 167 -2.30 -10.61 31.02
CA ALA A 167 -3.68 -11.02 30.90
C ALA A 167 -3.80 -12.39 30.26
N THR A 168 -4.80 -13.16 30.69
CA THR A 168 -5.18 -14.43 30.08
C THR A 168 -6.25 -14.20 29.04
N LEU A 169 -5.88 -14.37 27.78
CA LEU A 169 -6.81 -14.31 26.65
C LEU A 169 -7.51 -15.65 26.51
N GLU A 170 -8.84 -15.64 26.59
CA GLU A 170 -9.69 -16.79 26.31
C GLU A 170 -10.19 -16.68 24.88
N THR A 171 -9.71 -17.58 24.02
CA THR A 171 -10.05 -17.59 22.60
C THR A 171 -10.87 -18.81 22.23
N ASP A 172 -11.48 -18.78 21.05
CA ASP A 172 -12.12 -19.94 20.44
C ASP A 172 -11.14 -21.09 20.08
N ARG A 173 -9.83 -20.84 20.17
CA ARG A 173 -8.75 -21.81 19.92
C ARG A 173 -8.02 -22.28 21.18
N GLY A 174 -8.32 -21.70 22.33
CA GLY A 174 -7.68 -22.01 23.61
C GLY A 174 -7.29 -20.75 24.37
N ASN A 175 -6.62 -20.95 25.51
CA ASN A 175 -6.24 -19.84 26.38
C ASN A 175 -4.74 -19.60 26.32
N VAL A 176 -4.34 -18.34 26.30
CA VAL A 176 -2.94 -17.92 26.36
C VAL A 176 -2.77 -16.77 27.35
N THR A 177 -1.71 -16.80 28.15
CA THR A 177 -1.36 -15.67 29.01
C THR A 177 -0.22 -14.90 28.36
N ILE A 178 -0.43 -13.60 28.14
CA ILE A 178 0.55 -12.71 27.53
C ILE A 178 0.86 -11.52 28.47
N PRO A 179 2.06 -10.91 28.39
CA PRO A 179 2.21 -9.56 28.90
C PRO A 179 1.29 -8.62 28.13
N VAL A 180 0.87 -7.51 28.74
CA VAL A 180 0.04 -6.49 28.09
C VAL A 180 0.81 -5.17 28.08
N GLY A 181 1.23 -4.73 26.90
CA GLY A 181 1.80 -3.40 26.73
C GLY A 181 2.24 -3.07 25.31
N ALA A 182 3.06 -2.03 25.19
CA ALA A 182 3.62 -1.61 23.90
C ALA A 182 4.70 -2.60 23.43
N PHE A 183 4.51 -3.20 22.26
CA PHE A 183 5.52 -4.06 21.66
C PHE A 183 6.62 -3.25 21.00
N VAL A 184 7.87 -3.51 21.38
CA VAL A 184 9.05 -2.87 20.83
C VAL A 184 9.62 -3.74 19.71
N ALA A 185 9.38 -3.33 18.47
CA ALA A 185 9.94 -3.98 17.28
C ALA A 185 11.46 -3.76 17.18
N GLN A 186 11.95 -2.61 17.64
CA GLN A 186 13.37 -2.29 17.61
C GLN A 186 13.79 -1.45 18.81
N VAL A 187 14.90 -1.83 19.45
CA VAL A 187 15.59 -0.98 20.43
C VAL A 187 16.79 -0.34 19.73
N ASN A 188 16.90 0.98 19.75
CA ASN A 188 18.08 1.67 19.22
C ASN A 188 19.30 1.35 20.08
N GLU A 189 20.37 0.83 19.49
CA GLU A 189 21.60 0.43 20.18
C GLU A 189 22.25 1.55 21.00
N ASN A 190 22.08 2.80 20.57
CA ASN A 190 22.59 3.99 21.28
C ASN A 190 21.45 4.78 21.95
N GLY A 191 20.31 4.14 22.18
CA GLY A 191 19.11 4.74 22.77
C GLY A 191 19.02 4.56 24.28
N PRO A 192 18.24 5.41 24.97
CA PRO A 192 18.05 5.36 26.42
C PRO A 192 17.71 3.98 26.99
N LEU A 193 16.82 3.23 26.34
CA LEU A 193 16.40 1.92 26.83
C LEU A 193 17.51 0.86 26.70
N ALA A 194 18.33 0.94 25.65
CA ALA A 194 19.51 0.08 25.48
C ALA A 194 20.57 0.36 26.55
N ASP A 195 20.83 1.65 26.83
CA ASP A 195 21.78 2.07 27.88
C ASP A 195 21.38 1.55 29.27
N ALA A 196 20.08 1.40 29.51
CA ALA A 196 19.52 0.81 30.73
C ALA A 196 19.59 -0.73 30.78
N GLY A 197 20.04 -1.38 29.70
CA GLY A 197 20.28 -2.83 29.63
C GLY A 197 19.22 -3.64 28.89
N ALA A 198 18.30 -3.01 28.15
CA ALA A 198 17.39 -3.74 27.27
C ALA A 198 18.15 -4.39 26.09
N PRO A 199 17.71 -5.57 25.62
CA PRO A 199 18.36 -6.25 24.51
C PRO A 199 18.18 -5.47 23.19
N THR A 200 19.23 -5.45 22.38
CA THR A 200 19.25 -4.82 21.04
C THR A 200 19.41 -5.85 19.92
N ASP A 201 19.45 -7.14 20.27
CA ASP A 201 19.68 -8.28 19.37
C ASP A 201 18.42 -8.74 18.62
N GLY A 202 17.36 -7.91 18.61
CA GLY A 202 16.05 -8.25 18.07
C GLY A 202 15.19 -9.11 18.99
N THR A 203 15.62 -9.37 20.24
CA THR A 203 14.75 -10.00 21.23
C THR A 203 13.53 -9.13 21.48
N ALA A 204 12.34 -9.72 21.39
CA ALA A 204 11.08 -9.04 21.67
C ALA A 204 11.07 -8.44 23.10
N VAL A 205 10.69 -7.17 23.18
CA VAL A 205 10.50 -6.42 24.43
C VAL A 205 9.08 -5.87 24.44
N VAL A 206 8.36 -6.04 25.54
CA VAL A 206 7.05 -5.40 25.76
C VAL A 206 7.17 -4.43 26.92
N ILE A 207 6.85 -3.15 26.71
CA ILE A 207 6.83 -2.13 27.75
C ILE A 207 5.43 -2.07 28.35
N THR A 208 5.32 -2.34 29.65
CA THR A 208 4.03 -2.43 30.37
C THR A 208 3.78 -1.23 31.27
N LYS A 209 4.83 -0.49 31.65
CA LYS A 209 4.72 0.67 32.52
C LYS A 209 5.87 1.65 32.30
N VAL A 210 5.58 2.95 32.43
CA VAL A 210 6.56 4.04 32.46
C VAL A 210 6.25 4.94 33.66
N GLY A 211 7.16 4.99 34.62
CA GLY A 211 6.93 5.63 35.91
C GLY A 211 5.73 5.00 36.63
N ASP A 212 4.73 5.82 36.94
CA ASP A 212 3.45 5.38 37.50
C ASP A 212 2.37 5.11 36.43
N GLN A 213 2.65 5.39 35.15
CA GLN A 213 1.69 5.26 34.07
C GLN A 213 1.71 3.86 33.46
N ARG A 214 0.55 3.22 33.41
CA ARG A 214 0.34 1.97 32.69
C ARG A 214 0.41 2.20 31.18
N VAL A 215 1.04 1.28 30.46
CA VAL A 215 1.10 1.27 29.00
C VAL A 215 0.46 -0.01 28.49
N THR A 216 -0.79 0.02 28.04
CA THR A 216 -1.57 -1.16 27.60
C THR A 216 -1.26 -1.59 26.17
N ASN A 217 -0.84 -0.66 25.32
CA ASN A 217 -0.60 -0.85 23.89
C ASN A 217 0.41 0.19 23.37
N ALA A 218 0.69 0.19 22.07
CA ALA A 218 1.58 1.15 21.45
C ALA A 218 1.14 2.62 21.61
N SER A 219 -0.17 2.90 21.47
CA SER A 219 -0.71 4.27 21.48
C SER A 219 -0.63 4.93 22.86
N THR A 220 -0.65 4.15 23.93
CA THR A 220 -0.56 4.64 25.32
C THR A 220 0.88 4.92 25.80
N LEU A 221 1.91 4.42 25.10
CA LEU A 221 3.31 4.65 25.48
C LEU A 221 3.71 6.12 25.40
N ARG A 222 3.32 6.80 24.33
CA ARG A 222 3.72 8.20 24.09
C ARG A 222 3.05 9.17 25.06
N PRO A 223 1.74 9.08 25.36
CA PRO A 223 1.12 9.81 26.46
C PRO A 223 1.80 9.55 27.81
N ALA A 224 2.16 8.29 28.12
CA ALA A 224 2.87 7.96 29.35
C ALA A 224 4.24 8.64 29.45
N LEU A 225 5.02 8.70 28.36
CA LEU A 225 6.30 9.41 28.31
C LEU A 225 6.15 10.93 28.41
N SER A 226 5.09 11.48 27.84
CA SER A 226 4.83 12.93 27.81
C SER A 226 4.53 13.53 29.19
N MET A 227 4.33 12.69 30.21
CA MET A 227 4.23 13.10 31.62
C MET A 227 5.59 13.44 32.27
N HIS A 228 6.70 13.26 31.54
CA HIS A 228 8.07 13.45 32.01
C HIS A 228 8.85 14.41 31.11
N GLU A 229 10.00 14.89 31.60
CA GLU A 229 10.90 15.76 30.83
C GLU A 229 12.10 14.99 30.26
N PRO A 230 12.65 15.39 29.09
CA PRO A 230 13.91 14.85 28.61
C PRO A 230 15.02 14.96 29.67
N GLY A 231 15.75 13.86 29.88
CA GLY A 231 16.80 13.76 30.89
C GLY A 231 16.34 13.29 32.28
N ASP A 232 15.04 13.18 32.53
CA ASP A 232 14.50 12.52 33.73
C ASP A 232 14.88 11.04 33.77
N THR A 233 15.09 10.50 34.96
CA THR A 233 15.23 9.07 35.16
C THR A 233 13.89 8.50 35.60
N VAL A 234 13.30 7.65 34.76
CA VAL A 234 12.01 7.02 34.99
C VAL A 234 12.16 5.51 35.06
N THR A 235 11.37 4.88 35.93
CA THR A 235 11.32 3.43 36.03
C THR A 235 10.46 2.87 34.90
N VAL A 236 10.98 1.95 34.10
CA VAL A 236 10.29 1.30 32.98
C VAL A 236 10.16 -0.18 33.26
N GLU A 237 8.93 -0.68 33.28
CA GLU A 237 8.66 -2.11 33.44
C GLU A 237 8.53 -2.78 32.07
N THR A 238 9.39 -3.75 31.82
CA THR A 238 9.49 -4.47 30.53
C THR A 238 9.31 -5.96 30.73
N TYR A 239 8.83 -6.65 29.69
CA TYR A 239 8.87 -8.10 29.58
C TYR A 239 9.83 -8.49 28.46
N VAL A 240 10.82 -9.32 28.80
CA VAL A 240 11.82 -9.85 27.86
C VAL A 240 11.83 -11.37 28.00
N ARG A 241 11.52 -12.09 26.91
CA ARG A 241 11.39 -13.56 26.92
C ARG A 241 10.46 -14.08 28.04
N GLY A 242 9.35 -13.38 28.24
CA GLY A 242 8.34 -13.71 29.26
C GLY A 242 8.74 -13.39 30.71
N HIS A 243 9.91 -12.78 30.94
CA HIS A 243 10.35 -12.38 32.28
C HIS A 243 10.21 -10.87 32.45
N GLN A 244 9.53 -10.46 33.52
CA GLN A 244 9.43 -9.06 33.89
C GLN A 244 10.80 -8.54 34.38
N SER A 245 11.18 -7.36 33.91
CA SER A 245 12.38 -6.63 34.30
C SER A 245 12.03 -5.17 34.53
N VAL A 246 12.65 -4.56 35.54
CA VAL A 246 12.44 -3.15 35.89
C VAL A 246 13.75 -2.43 35.63
N LEU A 247 13.70 -1.41 34.77
CA LEU A 247 14.88 -0.66 34.32
C LEU A 247 14.72 0.81 34.72
N ASP A 248 15.76 1.42 35.27
CA ASP A 248 15.81 2.87 35.47
C ASP A 248 16.41 3.51 34.21
N VAL A 249 15.56 4.19 33.44
CA VAL A 249 15.91 4.73 32.12
C VAL A 249 16.01 6.25 32.21
N ARG A 250 17.15 6.81 31.81
CA ARG A 250 17.29 8.26 31.64
C ARG A 250 16.76 8.66 30.26
N LEU A 251 15.61 9.33 30.21
CA LEU A 251 14.92 9.69 28.97
C LEU A 251 15.81 10.54 28.06
N GLY A 252 15.77 10.24 26.77
CA GLY A 252 16.41 11.02 25.73
C GLY A 252 15.49 12.14 25.22
N GLU A 253 15.95 12.83 24.18
CA GLU A 253 15.23 13.91 23.51
C GLU A 253 15.19 13.62 22.00
N ASP A 254 14.03 13.76 21.36
CA ASP A 254 13.92 13.72 19.90
C ASP A 254 14.19 15.10 19.25
N ASP A 255 14.16 15.17 17.93
CA ASP A 255 14.41 16.41 17.18
C ASP A 255 13.39 17.54 17.49
N ASP A 256 12.22 17.19 18.05
CA ASP A 256 11.17 18.11 18.45
C ASP A 256 11.24 18.47 19.96
N GLY A 257 12.26 18.00 20.69
CA GLY A 257 12.43 18.27 22.11
C GLY A 257 11.58 17.39 23.04
N ARG A 258 11.01 16.28 22.54
CA ARG A 258 10.11 15.40 23.30
C ARG A 258 10.86 14.26 23.98
N PRO A 259 10.40 13.78 25.14
CA PRO A 259 11.01 12.65 25.83
C PRO A 259 10.89 11.35 25.04
N ILE A 260 12.00 10.61 24.91
CA ILE A 260 12.03 9.33 24.19
C ILE A 260 12.77 8.23 24.96
N LEU A 261 12.41 6.98 24.66
CA LEU A 261 13.12 5.77 25.12
C LEU A 261 14.12 5.23 24.09
N GLY A 262 14.10 5.73 22.85
CA GLY A 262 14.92 5.20 21.75
C GLY A 262 14.42 3.83 21.26
N VAL A 263 13.11 3.70 21.07
CA VAL A 263 12.47 2.46 20.60
C VAL A 263 11.61 2.73 19.37
N GLY A 264 11.57 1.77 18.45
CA GLY A 264 10.52 1.64 17.44
C GLY A 264 9.46 0.67 17.96
N VAL A 265 8.23 1.15 18.12
CA VAL A 265 7.09 0.32 18.53
C VAL A 265 6.28 -0.12 17.33
N GLN A 266 5.61 -1.25 17.47
CA GLN A 266 4.59 -1.72 16.52
C GLN A 266 3.21 -1.50 17.13
N ASP A 267 2.25 -1.08 16.30
CA ASP A 267 0.88 -0.83 16.72
C ASP A 267 0.19 -2.09 17.29
N GLY A 268 -0.81 -1.87 18.13
CA GLY A 268 -1.56 -2.92 18.82
C GLY A 268 -1.07 -3.26 20.23
N TYR A 269 -1.45 -4.45 20.71
CA TYR A 269 -1.29 -4.92 22.08
C TYR A 269 -0.27 -6.05 22.16
N SER A 270 0.92 -5.79 22.73
CA SER A 270 1.97 -6.80 22.91
C SER A 270 2.38 -7.54 21.63
N GLY A 271 2.19 -6.91 20.47
CA GLY A 271 2.50 -7.46 19.16
C GLY A 271 1.31 -8.16 18.50
N LEU A 272 0.14 -8.16 19.13
CA LEU A 272 -1.13 -8.52 18.53
C LEU A 272 -1.78 -7.28 17.90
N ILE A 273 -2.22 -7.41 16.66
CA ILE A 273 -3.09 -6.46 15.98
C ILE A 273 -4.50 -7.03 16.09
N LEU A 274 -5.38 -6.26 16.71
CA LEU A 274 -6.77 -6.62 16.90
C LEU A 274 -7.62 -5.87 15.86
N ASP A 275 -8.80 -6.42 15.60
CA ASP A 275 -9.86 -5.74 14.85
C ASP A 275 -11.19 -6.29 15.41
N ASP A 276 -12.17 -5.43 15.66
CA ASP A 276 -13.46 -5.87 16.21
C ASP A 276 -14.67 -5.69 15.29
N PHE A 277 -14.48 -5.02 14.15
CA PHE A 277 -15.54 -4.67 13.22
C PHE A 277 -15.51 -5.56 11.98
N GLY A 278 -14.35 -5.72 11.37
CA GLY A 278 -14.09 -6.68 10.31
C GLY A 278 -14.20 -6.16 8.89
N VAL A 279 -14.00 -4.86 8.68
CA VAL A 279 -14.02 -4.24 7.33
C VAL A 279 -12.62 -3.82 6.95
N ASP A 280 -12.14 -4.33 5.81
CA ASP A 280 -10.95 -3.79 5.15
C ASP A 280 -11.42 -2.77 4.10
N THR A 281 -11.15 -1.49 4.35
CA THR A 281 -11.65 -0.39 3.51
C THR A 281 -10.88 -0.30 2.19
N TYR A 282 -11.59 -0.07 1.09
CA TYR A 282 -10.96 0.20 -0.20
C TYR A 282 -10.47 1.65 -0.23
N PRO A 283 -9.17 1.92 -0.49
CA PRO A 283 -8.60 3.26 -0.40
C PRO A 283 -8.91 4.10 -1.67
N ALA A 284 -10.18 4.43 -1.87
CA ALA A 284 -10.67 5.11 -3.07
C ALA A 284 -10.04 6.50 -3.22
N ASN A 285 -9.90 7.23 -2.10
CA ASN A 285 -9.29 8.55 -2.06
C ASN A 285 -7.82 8.52 -2.51
N GLN A 286 -7.07 7.52 -2.03
CA GLN A 286 -5.67 7.34 -2.38
C GLN A 286 -5.53 7.02 -3.88
N PHE A 287 -6.32 6.08 -4.41
CA PHE A 287 -6.28 5.74 -5.83
C PHE A 287 -6.70 6.91 -6.73
N LEU A 288 -7.71 7.67 -6.35
CA LEU A 288 -8.11 8.85 -7.11
C LEU A 288 -7.02 9.92 -7.08
N GLY A 289 -6.40 10.16 -5.92
CA GLY A 289 -5.25 11.06 -5.80
C GLY A 289 -4.08 10.62 -6.68
N MET A 290 -3.80 9.32 -6.72
CA MET A 290 -2.78 8.77 -7.60
C MET A 290 -3.14 8.93 -9.09
N LEU A 291 -4.39 8.69 -9.46
CA LEU A 291 -4.87 8.80 -10.84
C LEU A 291 -4.85 10.24 -11.34
N THR A 292 -5.19 11.19 -10.48
CA THR A 292 -5.33 12.62 -10.80
C THR A 292 -4.04 13.42 -10.61
N GLY A 293 -2.99 12.79 -10.06
CA GLY A 293 -1.69 13.42 -9.84
C GLY A 293 -1.53 14.13 -8.49
N GLY A 294 -2.52 14.04 -7.60
CA GLY A 294 -2.45 14.55 -6.23
C GLY A 294 -1.43 13.82 -5.33
N ALA A 295 -0.93 12.66 -5.75
CA ALA A 295 0.13 11.93 -5.04
C ALA A 295 1.56 12.39 -5.41
N ILE A 296 1.72 13.34 -6.34
CA ILE A 296 3.04 13.86 -6.72
C ILE A 296 3.58 14.72 -5.56
N PRO A 297 4.84 14.52 -5.10
CA PRO A 297 5.41 15.34 -4.03
C PRO A 297 5.43 16.83 -4.38
N ASP A 298 5.04 17.68 -3.43
CA ASP A 298 4.92 19.14 -3.64
C ASP A 298 6.25 19.82 -4.00
N ASP A 299 7.37 19.24 -3.56
CA ASP A 299 8.73 19.70 -3.83
C ASP A 299 9.32 19.14 -5.13
N ALA A 300 8.61 18.23 -5.80
CA ALA A 300 9.07 17.63 -7.05
C ALA A 300 9.08 18.65 -8.18
N GLY A 301 10.24 18.84 -8.81
CA GLY A 301 10.32 19.59 -10.06
C GLY A 301 9.49 18.92 -11.17
N VAL A 302 9.02 19.71 -12.14
CA VAL A 302 8.09 19.25 -13.21
C VAL A 302 8.52 17.93 -13.88
N ALA A 303 9.80 17.81 -14.25
CA ALA A 303 10.30 16.59 -14.90
C ALA A 303 10.25 15.36 -13.97
N THR A 304 10.60 15.55 -12.70
CA THR A 304 10.55 14.51 -11.67
C THR A 304 9.10 14.11 -11.36
N GLY A 305 8.20 15.08 -11.23
CA GLY A 305 6.78 14.84 -10.99
C GLY A 305 6.10 14.08 -12.13
N VAL A 306 6.40 14.45 -13.38
CA VAL A 306 5.91 13.70 -14.56
C VAL A 306 6.42 12.26 -14.55
N LEU A 307 7.71 12.05 -14.24
CA LEU A 307 8.27 10.70 -14.16
C LEU A 307 7.62 9.90 -13.03
N PHE A 308 7.45 10.50 -11.85
CA PHE A 308 6.79 9.89 -10.70
C PHE A 308 5.36 9.45 -11.07
N TYR A 309 4.58 10.35 -11.67
CA TYR A 309 3.22 10.07 -12.11
C TYR A 309 3.15 8.90 -13.13
N LEU A 310 4.06 8.86 -14.11
CA LEU A 310 4.11 7.78 -15.10
C LEU A 310 4.47 6.43 -14.47
N VAL A 311 5.40 6.41 -13.51
CA VAL A 311 5.76 5.19 -12.77
C VAL A 311 4.58 4.71 -11.92
N GLN A 312 3.93 5.63 -11.21
CA GLN A 312 2.76 5.32 -10.39
C GLN A 312 1.62 4.73 -11.23
N LEU A 313 1.28 5.36 -12.37
CA LEU A 313 0.26 4.85 -13.29
C LEU A 313 0.57 3.44 -13.79
N LEU A 314 1.85 3.13 -14.04
CA LEU A 314 2.27 1.80 -14.48
C LEU A 314 1.98 0.74 -13.41
N VAL A 315 2.16 1.11 -12.14
CA VAL A 315 2.01 0.23 -10.97
C VAL A 315 0.56 0.06 -10.54
N LEU A 316 -0.31 1.07 -10.72
CA LEU A 316 -1.70 1.07 -10.21
C LEU A 316 -2.49 -0.25 -10.40
N PRO A 317 -2.50 -0.91 -11.58
CA PRO A 317 -3.21 -2.19 -11.75
C PRO A 317 -2.66 -3.35 -10.91
N PHE A 318 -1.47 -3.19 -10.34
CA PHE A 318 -0.73 -4.16 -9.54
C PHE A 318 -0.19 -3.52 -8.25
N ALA A 319 -0.87 -2.48 -7.75
CA ALA A 319 -0.45 -1.72 -6.58
C ALA A 319 -0.12 -2.63 -5.38
N ALA A 320 -0.96 -3.64 -5.14
CA ALA A 320 -0.78 -4.58 -4.05
C ALA A 320 0.44 -5.52 -4.18
N LEU A 321 1.03 -5.64 -5.38
CA LEU A 321 2.25 -6.42 -5.59
C LEU A 321 3.52 -5.62 -5.27
N VAL A 322 3.45 -4.29 -5.34
CA VAL A 322 4.62 -3.41 -5.30
C VAL A 322 4.73 -2.68 -3.97
N GLY A 323 3.61 -2.34 -3.34
CA GLY A 323 3.57 -1.66 -2.05
C GLY A 323 3.18 -2.62 -0.93
N PRO A 324 3.96 -2.72 0.17
CA PRO A 324 3.57 -3.51 1.34
C PRO A 324 2.33 -2.96 2.04
N ASP A 325 2.04 -1.66 1.85
CA ASP A 325 0.94 -0.95 2.51
C ASP A 325 -0.34 -0.85 1.64
N LEU A 326 -0.35 -1.50 0.46
CA LEU A 326 -1.50 -1.50 -0.45
C LEU A 326 -2.10 -2.90 -0.50
N ASN A 327 -3.30 -3.08 0.04
CA ASN A 327 -4.01 -4.35 -0.05
C ASN A 327 -4.79 -4.51 -1.36
N TYR A 328 -4.98 -3.41 -2.10
CA TYR A 328 -5.83 -3.35 -3.28
C TYR A 328 -5.09 -2.96 -4.55
N ASN A 329 -5.66 -3.37 -5.69
CA ASN A 329 -5.25 -2.93 -7.01
C ASN A 329 -6.27 -1.96 -7.59
N PHE A 330 -5.80 -0.96 -8.33
CA PHE A 330 -6.68 -0.12 -9.15
C PHE A 330 -6.65 -0.59 -10.60
N ALA A 331 -7.55 -1.51 -10.94
CA ALA A 331 -7.72 -2.02 -12.30
C ALA A 331 -8.62 -1.12 -13.19
N GLY A 332 -8.77 0.15 -12.80
CA GLY A 332 -9.70 1.09 -13.41
C GLY A 332 -11.07 1.11 -12.73
N PHE A 333 -12.01 1.86 -13.31
CA PHE A 333 -13.38 1.99 -12.80
C PHE A 333 -14.21 0.76 -13.20
N THR A 334 -14.01 -0.37 -12.53
CA THR A 334 -14.79 -1.61 -12.69
C THR A 334 -16.19 -1.46 -12.09
N ALA A 335 -17.10 -2.39 -12.39
CA ALA A 335 -18.48 -2.32 -11.89
C ALA A 335 -18.53 -2.19 -10.36
N ASP A 336 -17.74 -3.00 -9.65
CA ASP A 336 -17.73 -3.05 -8.19
C ASP A 336 -17.09 -1.82 -7.55
N VAL A 337 -16.14 -1.19 -8.25
CA VAL A 337 -15.41 -0.01 -7.76
C VAL A 337 -16.11 1.31 -8.14
N THR A 338 -16.92 1.33 -9.20
CA THR A 338 -17.63 2.56 -9.62
C THR A 338 -18.61 3.09 -8.56
N GLY A 339 -19.10 2.22 -7.67
CA GLY A 339 -19.94 2.62 -6.53
C GLY A 339 -19.25 3.58 -5.58
N PHE A 340 -17.91 3.54 -5.51
CA PHE A 340 -17.09 4.38 -4.64
C PHE A 340 -16.88 5.79 -5.20
N PHE A 341 -17.36 6.08 -6.41
CA PHE A 341 -17.15 7.36 -7.07
C PHE A 341 -18.47 8.03 -7.44
N VAL A 342 -18.46 9.35 -7.32
CA VAL A 342 -19.53 10.25 -7.74
C VAL A 342 -19.01 11.13 -8.85
N VAL A 343 -19.86 11.35 -9.85
CA VAL A 343 -19.58 12.28 -10.94
C VAL A 343 -20.23 13.62 -10.61
N GLU A 344 -19.39 14.64 -10.51
CA GLU A 344 -19.80 16.00 -10.16
C GLU A 344 -19.14 17.04 -11.07
N GLY A 345 -19.37 18.32 -10.79
CA GLY A 345 -18.75 19.40 -11.55
C GLY A 345 -19.24 19.53 -13.01
N PRO A 346 -18.40 20.06 -13.93
CA PRO A 346 -18.82 20.43 -15.29
C PRO A 346 -19.32 19.27 -16.15
N LEU A 347 -18.86 18.04 -15.87
CA LEU A 347 -19.26 16.84 -16.61
C LEU A 347 -20.30 15.98 -15.86
N ALA A 348 -20.92 16.50 -14.80
CA ALA A 348 -22.00 15.84 -14.05
C ALA A 348 -23.12 15.28 -14.95
N PHE A 349 -23.45 15.98 -16.05
CA PHE A 349 -24.49 15.57 -16.99
C PHE A 349 -24.20 14.22 -17.69
N MET A 350 -22.95 13.77 -17.69
CA MET A 350 -22.54 12.50 -18.30
C MET A 350 -22.83 11.29 -17.39
N GLY A 351 -23.01 11.51 -16.07
CA GLY A 351 -23.25 10.45 -15.09
C GLY A 351 -22.23 9.30 -15.22
N GLY A 352 -22.69 8.05 -15.08
CA GLY A 352 -21.83 6.86 -15.19
C GLY A 352 -21.08 6.71 -16.51
N ALA A 353 -21.51 7.36 -17.60
CA ALA A 353 -20.78 7.34 -18.87
C ALA A 353 -19.41 8.03 -18.75
N LEU A 354 -19.25 8.99 -17.82
CA LEU A 354 -17.96 9.61 -17.56
C LEU A 354 -16.96 8.60 -16.98
N LEU A 355 -17.36 7.81 -15.98
CA LEU A 355 -16.50 6.79 -15.37
C LEU A 355 -16.10 5.72 -16.39
N LEU A 356 -17.02 5.34 -17.28
CA LEU A 356 -16.70 4.46 -18.41
C LEU A 356 -15.64 5.09 -19.33
N GLY A 357 -15.80 6.38 -19.67
CA GLY A 357 -14.82 7.13 -20.46
C GLY A 357 -13.47 7.24 -19.76
N ALA A 358 -13.45 7.47 -18.45
CA ALA A 358 -12.26 7.50 -17.62
C ALA A 358 -11.55 6.16 -17.61
N ASN A 359 -12.29 5.06 -17.48
CA ASN A 359 -11.74 3.71 -17.56
C ASN A 359 -11.10 3.43 -18.93
N LEU A 360 -11.77 3.81 -20.02
CA LEU A 360 -11.23 3.66 -21.37
C LEU A 360 -9.97 4.49 -21.59
N LEU A 361 -9.92 5.72 -21.08
CA LEU A 361 -8.76 6.59 -21.17
C LEU A 361 -7.60 6.05 -20.35
N PHE A 362 -7.86 5.58 -19.13
CA PHE A 362 -6.87 4.92 -18.28
C PHE A 362 -6.21 3.75 -18.99
N TRP A 363 -7.00 2.79 -19.48
CA TRP A 363 -6.45 1.63 -20.19
C TRP A 363 -5.81 2.01 -21.54
N THR A 364 -6.34 3.00 -22.23
CA THR A 364 -5.72 3.52 -23.46
C THR A 364 -4.36 4.11 -23.17
N ALA A 365 -4.22 4.94 -22.14
CA ALA A 365 -2.95 5.50 -21.71
C ALA A 365 -1.99 4.40 -21.28
N TRP A 366 -2.42 3.50 -20.40
CA TRP A 366 -1.58 2.44 -19.85
C TRP A 366 -1.04 1.49 -20.93
N ILE A 367 -1.91 1.02 -21.85
CA ILE A 367 -1.51 0.12 -22.94
C ILE A 367 -0.58 0.83 -23.94
N ASN A 368 -0.92 2.05 -24.37
CA ASN A 368 -0.08 2.77 -25.34
C ASN A 368 1.27 3.16 -24.72
N PHE A 369 1.31 3.50 -23.44
CA PHE A 369 2.54 3.81 -22.74
C PHE A 369 3.46 2.59 -22.68
N ASN A 370 2.92 1.44 -22.25
CA ASN A 370 3.67 0.19 -22.24
C ASN A 370 4.15 -0.19 -23.64
N LEU A 371 3.30 -0.09 -24.66
CA LEU A 371 3.68 -0.37 -26.04
C LEU A 371 4.80 0.58 -26.52
N ALA A 372 4.75 1.85 -26.14
CA ALA A 372 5.81 2.81 -26.44
C ALA A 372 7.13 2.43 -25.75
N LEU A 373 7.08 2.05 -24.47
CA LEU A 373 8.25 1.61 -23.71
C LEU A 373 8.86 0.33 -24.31
N PHE A 374 8.04 -0.68 -24.61
CA PHE A 374 8.48 -1.91 -25.27
C PHE A 374 9.09 -1.61 -26.63
N ASN A 375 8.46 -0.77 -27.46
CA ASN A 375 9.01 -0.42 -28.76
C ASN A 375 10.27 0.45 -28.68
N CYS A 376 10.57 1.09 -27.55
CA CYS A 376 11.85 1.77 -27.31
C CYS A 376 13.01 0.80 -26.98
N ILE A 377 12.73 -0.44 -26.60
CA ILE A 377 13.77 -1.43 -26.27
C ILE A 377 14.62 -1.69 -27.52
N PRO A 378 15.96 -1.52 -27.46
CA PRO A 378 16.86 -1.70 -28.60
C PRO A 378 17.14 -3.20 -28.86
N ALA A 379 16.09 -4.00 -29.03
CA ALA A 379 16.13 -5.43 -29.29
C ALA A 379 15.31 -5.76 -30.54
N PHE A 380 15.79 -6.69 -31.36
CA PHE A 380 15.04 -7.21 -32.51
C PHE A 380 14.03 -8.26 -32.03
N PRO A 381 12.75 -8.26 -32.47
CA PRO A 381 12.17 -7.58 -33.64
C PRO A 381 11.48 -6.22 -33.37
N LEU A 382 11.77 -5.53 -32.27
CA LEU A 382 11.09 -4.28 -31.89
C LEU A 382 11.60 -3.07 -32.69
N ASP A 383 10.78 -2.02 -32.79
CA ASP A 383 11.07 -0.77 -33.51
C ASP A 383 12.39 -0.12 -33.04
N GLY A 384 12.66 -0.15 -31.74
CA GLY A 384 13.88 0.36 -31.12
C GLY A 384 15.12 -0.39 -31.60
N GLY A 385 15.02 -1.71 -31.83
CA GLY A 385 16.08 -2.52 -32.43
C GLY A 385 16.39 -2.11 -33.88
N HIS A 386 15.35 -1.76 -34.64
CA HIS A 386 15.52 -1.23 -36.00
C HIS A 386 16.17 0.16 -35.99
N ILE A 387 15.70 1.08 -35.14
CA ILE A 387 16.28 2.43 -35.00
C ILE A 387 17.75 2.35 -34.56
N MET A 388 18.05 1.51 -33.57
CA MET A 388 19.39 1.28 -33.08
C MET A 388 20.30 0.74 -34.18
N ARG A 389 19.84 -0.28 -34.92
CA ARG A 389 20.60 -0.85 -36.04
C ARG A 389 20.91 0.20 -37.10
N THR A 390 19.92 0.98 -37.56
CA THR A 390 20.16 2.03 -38.57
C THR A 390 21.09 3.12 -38.03
N SER A 391 21.03 3.43 -36.74
CA SER A 391 21.94 4.39 -36.10
C SER A 391 23.38 3.89 -36.09
N VAL A 392 23.60 2.62 -35.73
CA VAL A 392 24.93 1.97 -35.77
C VAL A 392 25.44 1.89 -37.21
N GLU A 393 24.59 1.57 -38.19
CA GLU A 393 24.94 1.55 -39.62
C GLU A 393 25.38 2.93 -40.12
N SER A 394 24.66 3.99 -39.73
CA SER A 394 25.00 5.38 -40.06
C SER A 394 26.37 5.77 -39.51
N VAL A 395 26.64 5.49 -38.24
CA VAL A 395 27.93 5.78 -37.59
C VAL A 395 29.07 4.97 -38.24
N ALA A 396 28.87 3.67 -38.44
CA ALA A 396 29.86 2.79 -39.06
C ALA A 396 30.22 3.23 -40.50
N SER A 397 29.22 3.71 -41.26
CA SER A 397 29.42 4.22 -42.61
C SER A 397 30.19 5.54 -42.65
N ARG A 398 29.95 6.45 -41.70
CA ARG A 398 30.70 7.71 -41.58
C ARG A 398 32.17 7.48 -41.24
N LEU A 399 32.45 6.41 -40.50
CA LEU A 399 33.81 6.02 -40.09
C LEU A 399 34.53 5.12 -41.12
N SER A 400 33.92 4.84 -42.28
CA SER A 400 34.51 4.04 -43.37
C SER A 400 35.07 2.68 -42.94
N LEU A 401 34.37 1.97 -42.03
CA LEU A 401 34.85 0.71 -41.48
C LEU A 401 34.83 -0.42 -42.53
N PRO A 402 35.93 -1.18 -42.71
CA PRO A 402 36.06 -2.21 -43.76
C PRO A 402 35.12 -3.43 -43.59
N TYR A 403 34.41 -3.54 -42.46
CA TYR A 403 33.47 -4.63 -42.15
C TYR A 403 32.12 -4.13 -41.61
N GLY A 404 31.62 -2.98 -42.10
CA GLY A 404 30.45 -2.29 -41.55
C GLY A 404 29.23 -3.18 -41.26
N ARG A 405 28.88 -4.12 -42.15
CA ARG A 405 27.72 -5.02 -41.96
C ARG A 405 27.92 -6.04 -40.83
N GLN A 406 29.12 -6.60 -40.69
CA GLN A 406 29.45 -7.56 -39.64
C GLN A 406 29.57 -6.86 -38.29
N VAL A 407 30.17 -5.66 -38.26
CA VAL A 407 30.28 -4.82 -37.07
C VAL A 407 28.90 -4.42 -36.54
N VAL A 408 28.01 -3.96 -37.42
CA VAL A 408 26.62 -3.63 -37.05
C VAL A 408 25.91 -4.83 -36.45
N THR A 409 25.97 -5.98 -37.13
CA THR A 409 25.29 -7.21 -36.68
C THR A 409 25.85 -7.67 -35.33
N ALA A 410 27.18 -7.63 -35.17
CA ALA A 410 27.84 -7.99 -33.92
C ALA A 410 27.43 -7.05 -32.78
N ILE A 411 27.42 -5.74 -32.99
CA ILE A 411 27.02 -4.75 -31.99
C ILE A 411 25.55 -4.92 -31.59
N THR A 412 24.63 -4.99 -32.56
CA THR A 412 23.20 -5.14 -32.29
C THR A 412 22.89 -6.46 -31.57
N LEU A 413 23.51 -7.57 -31.99
CA LEU A 413 23.35 -8.87 -31.32
C LEU A 413 23.96 -8.85 -29.92
N SER A 414 25.13 -8.24 -29.74
CA SER A 414 25.80 -8.18 -28.43
C SER A 414 24.98 -7.38 -27.43
N ILE A 415 24.40 -6.25 -27.86
CA ILE A 415 23.53 -5.42 -27.01
C ILE A 415 22.23 -6.15 -26.71
N THR A 416 21.62 -6.80 -27.70
CA THR A 416 20.40 -7.60 -27.47
C THR A 416 20.66 -8.74 -26.47
N VAL A 417 21.76 -9.49 -26.66
CA VAL A 417 22.17 -10.59 -25.76
C VAL A 417 22.52 -10.07 -24.37
N ALA A 418 23.25 -8.94 -24.27
CA ALA A 418 23.58 -8.33 -22.99
C ALA A 418 22.33 -7.86 -22.24
N MET A 419 21.34 -7.30 -22.94
CA MET A 419 20.06 -6.92 -22.33
C MET A 419 19.25 -8.12 -21.86
N ILE A 420 19.13 -9.17 -22.68
CA ILE A 420 18.47 -10.42 -22.28
C ILE A 420 19.20 -11.02 -21.08
N GLY A 421 20.54 -11.04 -21.11
CA GLY A 421 21.36 -11.49 -19.99
C GLY A 421 21.13 -10.69 -18.72
N ALA A 422 21.10 -9.35 -18.81
CA ALA A 422 20.81 -8.47 -17.68
C ALA A 422 19.39 -8.69 -17.13
N LEU A 423 18.39 -8.89 -18.00
CA LEU A 423 17.03 -9.22 -17.60
C LEU A 423 16.96 -10.58 -16.88
N LEU A 424 17.64 -11.60 -17.39
CA LEU A 424 17.71 -12.92 -16.76
C LEU A 424 18.42 -12.85 -15.40
N VAL A 425 19.50 -12.07 -15.28
CA VAL A 425 20.19 -11.83 -14.01
C VAL A 425 19.30 -11.03 -13.05
N MET A 426 18.54 -10.06 -13.53
CA MET A 426 17.58 -9.31 -12.70
C MET A 426 16.49 -10.23 -12.14
N ILE A 427 15.94 -11.14 -12.95
CA ILE A 427 14.84 -12.04 -12.57
C ILE A 427 15.35 -13.23 -11.72
N PHE A 428 16.42 -13.89 -12.15
CA PHE A 428 16.90 -15.14 -11.53
C PHE A 428 18.13 -14.95 -10.64
N GLY A 429 18.82 -13.82 -10.72
CA GLY A 429 19.97 -13.51 -9.87
C GLY A 429 19.64 -13.60 -8.37
N PRO A 430 18.51 -13.06 -7.90
CA PRO A 430 18.08 -13.23 -6.51
C PRO A 430 17.91 -14.71 -6.11
N MET A 431 17.37 -15.57 -7.00
CA MET A 431 17.20 -17.01 -6.73
C MET A 431 18.51 -17.81 -6.73
N LEU A 432 19.54 -17.31 -7.41
CA LEU A 432 20.86 -17.95 -7.47
C LEU A 432 21.79 -17.52 -6.33
N LEU A 433 21.45 -16.41 -5.64
CA LEU A 433 22.20 -15.85 -4.52
C LEU A 433 21.54 -16.13 -3.15
N ALA A 434 20.28 -16.58 -3.16
CA ALA A 434 19.61 -17.21 -2.02
C ALA A 434 20.00 -18.69 -1.92
#